data_AF-A0A965FV84-F1
#
_entry.id   AF-A0A965FV84-F1
#
_cell.length_a   1.000
_cell.length_b   1.000
_cell.length_c   1.000
_cell.angle_alpha   90.00
_cell.angle_beta   90.00
_cell.angle_gamma   90.00
#
_symmetry.space_group_name_H-M   'P 1'
#
loop_
_entity.id
_entity.type
_entity.pdbx_description
1 polymer ?
#
loop_
_entity_poly.entity_id
_entity_poly.type
_entity_poly.pdbx_seq_one_letter_code
_entity_poly.pdbx_strand_id
1 'polypeptide(L)' 'GTIHFGMWVDDLAAAEAQATVAGAVYLRGRPTESTKSNYEVKFRDPTGIVFDLSAGGWKGAVKEVKPAD' A
#
# COMPACT_ATOMS: atom_id res chain seq x y z
N GLY A 1 6.23 18.04 -6.80
CA GLY A 1 6.32 16.62 -7.20
C GLY A 1 5.54 15.78 -6.20
N THR A 2 5.20 14.54 -6.56
CA THR A 2 4.52 13.60 -5.66
C THR A 2 5.42 13.26 -4.47
N ILE A 3 4.93 13.45 -3.25
CA ILE A 3 5.66 13.14 -2.02
C ILE A 3 5.16 11.87 -1.33
N HIS A 4 3.96 11.39 -1.71
CA HIS A 4 3.29 10.22 -1.15
C HIS A 4 2.17 9.71 -2.07
N PHE A 5 2.04 8.39 -2.25
CA PHE A 5 0.92 7.77 -2.98
C PHE A 5 0.63 6.35 -2.47
N GLY A 6 -0.54 5.82 -2.82
CA GLY A 6 -0.96 4.48 -2.40
C GLY A 6 -1.32 3.56 -3.55
N MET A 7 -1.10 2.26 -3.37
CA MET A 7 -1.48 1.22 -4.32
C MET A 7 -2.38 0.18 -3.64
N TRP A 8 -3.55 -0.02 -4.24
CA TRP A 8 -4.46 -1.10 -3.84
C TRP A 8 -4.06 -2.40 -4.54
N VAL A 9 -3.47 -3.32 -3.79
CA VAL A 9 -2.93 -4.59 -4.29
C VAL A 9 -3.84 -5.76 -3.94
N ASP A 10 -3.81 -6.84 -4.72
CA ASP A 10 -4.56 -8.06 -4.40
C ASP A 10 -3.87 -8.91 -3.34
N ASP A 11 -2.56 -9.06 -3.46
CA ASP A 11 -1.73 -9.81 -2.52
C ASP A 11 -0.70 -8.88 -1.90
N LEU A 12 -0.90 -8.58 -0.62
CA LEU A 12 -0.02 -7.71 0.13
C LEU A 12 1.37 -8.33 0.33
N ALA A 13 1.47 -9.63 0.59
CA ALA A 13 2.74 -10.28 0.83
C ALA A 13 3.61 -10.31 -0.43
N ALA A 14 2.99 -10.61 -1.58
CA ALA A 14 3.67 -10.57 -2.87
C ALA A 14 4.14 -9.15 -3.22
N ALA A 15 3.30 -8.13 -2.99
CA ALA A 15 3.65 -6.74 -3.24
C ALA A 15 4.77 -6.22 -2.31
N GLU A 16 4.74 -6.58 -1.01
CA GLU A 16 5.83 -6.27 -0.06
C GLU A 16 7.16 -6.89 -0.53
N ALA A 17 7.14 -8.13 -0.99
CA ALA A 17 8.34 -8.81 -1.49
C ALA A 17 8.91 -8.11 -2.73
N GLN A 18 8.05 -7.72 -3.67
CA GLN A 18 8.46 -6.95 -4.86
C GLN A 18 9.06 -5.60 -4.49
N ALA A 19 8.41 -4.85 -3.59
CA ALA A 19 8.90 -3.56 -3.12
C ALA A 19 10.27 -3.68 -2.46
N THR A 20 10.46 -4.72 -1.62
CA THR A 20 11.74 -4.99 -0.94
C THR A 20 12.84 -5.35 -1.93
N VAL A 21 12.57 -6.23 -2.90
CA VAL A 21 13.52 -6.60 -3.96
C VAL A 21 13.91 -5.39 -4.81
N ALA A 22 12.97 -4.46 -5.04
CA ALA A 22 13.23 -3.20 -5.74
C ALA A 22 14.00 -2.16 -4.89
N GLY A 23 14.34 -2.47 -3.64
CA GLY A 23 15.13 -1.61 -2.76
C GLY A 23 14.31 -0.65 -1.90
N ALA A 24 12.99 -0.81 -1.81
CA ALA A 24 12.18 -0.03 -0.89
C ALA A 24 12.38 -0.50 0.56
N VAL A 25 12.36 0.45 1.50
CA VAL A 25 12.56 0.20 2.92
C VAL A 25 11.22 0.32 3.65
N TYR A 26 10.88 -0.70 4.45
CA TYR A 26 9.71 -0.68 5.33
C TYR A 26 9.80 0.44 6.36
N LEU A 27 8.73 1.22 6.52
CA LEU A 27 8.64 2.31 7.50
C LEU A 27 7.73 1.95 8.67
N ARG A 28 6.47 1.59 8.38
CA ARG A 28 5.44 1.36 9.40
C ARG A 28 4.26 0.61 8.80
N GLY A 29 3.63 -0.18 9.65
CA GLY A 29 2.22 -0.48 9.53
C GLY A 29 1.80 -1.69 10.38
N ARG A 30 2.61 -2.74 10.49
CA ARG A 30 2.06 -4.09 10.79
C ARG A 30 1.25 -4.06 12.09
N PRO A 31 -0.06 -4.41 12.05
CA PRO A 31 -0.85 -4.43 13.25
C PRO A 31 -0.37 -5.63 14.06
N THR A 32 -0.21 -5.44 15.36
CA THR A 32 0.14 -6.51 16.30
C THR A 32 -1.01 -7.50 16.51
N GLU A 33 -2.21 -7.18 16.00
CA GLU A 33 -3.46 -7.91 16.16
C GLU A 33 -4.15 -8.05 14.78
N SER A 34 -4.50 -9.27 14.39
CA SER A 34 -5.00 -9.68 13.07
C SER A 34 -6.40 -9.17 12.69
N THR A 35 -7.00 -8.24 13.43
CA THR A 35 -8.46 -8.02 13.41
C THR A 35 -8.94 -6.73 12.72
N LYS A 36 -8.05 -5.93 12.10
CA LYS A 36 -8.47 -4.69 11.42
C LYS A 36 -8.19 -4.73 9.92
N SER A 37 -9.27 -4.88 9.16
CA SER A 37 -9.41 -5.12 7.72
C SER A 37 -8.97 -3.99 6.76
N ASN A 38 -8.39 -2.88 7.26
CA ASN A 38 -7.92 -1.76 6.42
C ASN A 38 -6.47 -1.42 6.73
N TYR A 39 -5.60 -2.40 6.54
CA TYR A 39 -4.20 -2.28 6.92
C TYR A 39 -3.33 -1.77 5.76
N GLU A 40 -2.57 -0.70 6.02
CA GLU A 40 -1.62 -0.07 5.09
C GLU A 40 -0.19 -0.32 5.51
N VAL A 41 0.65 -0.74 4.56
CA VAL A 41 2.07 -0.96 4.78
C VAL A 41 2.85 0.12 4.07
N LYS A 42 3.56 0.94 4.83
CA LYS A 42 4.28 2.09 4.28
C LYS A 42 5.73 1.74 4.02
N PHE A 43 6.18 2.15 2.84
CA PHE A 43 7.55 2.00 2.35
C PHE A 43 8.13 3.33 1.91
N ARG A 44 9.45 3.41 1.87
CA ARG A 44 10.20 4.48 1.21
C ARG A 44 11.04 3.90 0.09
N ASP A 45 10.94 4.46 -1.10
CA ASP A 45 11.76 4.06 -2.23
C ASP A 45 13.20 4.62 -2.16
N PRO A 46 14.12 4.16 -3.01
CA PRO A 46 15.51 4.66 -3.03
C PRO A 46 15.66 6.16 -3.33
N THR A 47 14.65 6.79 -3.93
CA THR A 47 14.64 8.23 -4.26
C THR A 47 14.03 9.09 -3.15
N GLY A 48 13.50 8.46 -2.10
CA GLY A 48 12.90 9.12 -0.94
C GLY A 48 11.39 9.28 -1.00
N ILE A 49 10.71 8.79 -2.05
CA ILE A 49 9.25 8.84 -2.14
C ILE A 49 8.66 7.82 -1.18
N VAL A 50 7.66 8.24 -0.41
CA VAL A 50 6.90 7.33 0.46
C VAL A 50 5.73 6.77 -0.33
N PHE A 51 5.39 5.50 -0.12
CA PHE A 51 4.16 4.93 -0.64
C PHE A 51 3.55 3.90 0.30
N ASP A 52 2.25 3.65 0.18
CA ASP A 52 1.55 2.58 0.88
C ASP A 52 1.04 1.47 -0.04
N LEU A 53 1.07 0.25 0.50
CA LEU A 53 0.41 -0.93 -0.05
C LEU A 53 -0.77 -1.30 0.84
N SER A 54 -1.95 -1.50 0.25
CA SER A 54 -3.15 -1.92 0.97
C SER A 54 -3.91 -2.99 0.19
N ALA A 55 -4.32 -4.08 0.86
CA ALA A 55 -5.22 -5.07 0.27
C ALA A 55 -6.71 -4.73 0.47
N GLY A 56 -7.03 -3.95 1.50
CA GLY A 56 -8.40 -3.50 1.81
C GLY A 56 -8.75 -2.15 1.19
N GLY A 57 -7.78 -1.46 0.58
CA GLY A 57 -7.94 -0.12 0.04
C GLY A 57 -8.12 0.94 1.13
N TRP A 58 -8.79 2.03 0.76
CA TRP A 58 -9.10 3.16 1.63
C TRP A 58 -10.60 3.37 1.71
N LYS A 59 -11.09 3.81 2.87
CA LYS A 59 -12.50 4.15 3.03
C LYS A 59 -12.89 5.24 2.02
N GLY A 60 -13.90 4.94 1.20
CA GLY A 60 -14.36 5.85 0.14
C GLY A 60 -13.64 5.68 -1.19
N ALA A 61 -12.61 4.83 -1.28
CA ALA A 61 -12.05 4.39 -2.54
C ALA A 61 -12.81 3.18 -3.07
N VAL A 62 -12.83 3.04 -4.39
CA VAL A 62 -13.30 1.83 -5.07
C VAL A 62 -12.18 1.33 -5.97
N LYS A 63 -11.88 0.03 -5.91
CA LYS A 63 -10.81 -0.56 -6.72
C LYS A 63 -11.20 -0.59 -8.19
N GLU A 64 -12.36 -1.18 -8.46
CA GLU A 64 -12.91 -1.30 -9.79
C GLU A 64 -13.96 -0.20 -10.00
N VAL A 65 -13.50 0.98 -10.42
CA VAL A 65 -14.38 2.12 -10.73
C VAL A 65 -15.28 1.74 -11.91
N LYS A 66 -16.59 1.82 -11.70
CA LYS A 66 -17.55 1.83 -12.80
C LYS A 66 -17.74 3.29 -13.26
N PRO A 67 -17.63 3.58 -14.57
CA PRO A 67 -17.98 4.89 -15.09
C PRO A 67 -19.41 5.27 -14.67
N ALA A 68 -19.65 6.55 -14.45
CA ALA A 68 -21.03 7.04 -14.36
C ALA A 68 -21.70 6.92 -15.74
N ASP A 69 -22.97 6.51 -15.73
CA ASP A 69 -23.81 6.46 -16.93
C ASP A 69 -24.02 7.86 -17.56
#